data_AF-A0A6G3MN35-F1
#
_entry.id   AF-A0A6G3MN35-F1
#
_cell.length_a   1.000
_cell.length_b   1.000
_cell.length_c   1.000
_cell.angle_alpha   90.00
_cell.angle_beta   90.00
_cell.angle_gamma   90.00
#
_symmetry.space_group_name_H-M   'P 1'
#
loop_
_entity.id
_entity.type
_entity.pdbx_description
1 polymer ?
#
loop_
_entity_poly.entity_id
_entity_poly.type
_entity_poly.pdbx_seq_one_letter_code
_entity_poly.pdbx_strand_id
1 'polypeptide(L)'
;PTSYENCHVKDLHKRLASFPCLLKPMENFKRHWGVCGDGVVDENEQCDCGFEELCSEITQQDKCCNMNTCRFKKAEYVCSMGECCKNCKFLSGNLCRDNHGDCDITEVCNGTYNECPDDVVRKKICPQNNP
;
A
#
# COMPACT_ATOMS: atom_id res chain seq x y z
N PRO A 1 3.74 -9.69 -26.19
CA PRO A 1 4.80 -9.83 -25.16
C PRO A 1 4.18 -10.16 -23.80
N THR A 2 4.62 -11.23 -23.15
CA THR A 2 4.13 -11.68 -21.84
C THR A 2 5.12 -11.39 -20.71
N SER A 3 6.24 -10.74 -21.00
CA SER A 3 7.28 -10.38 -20.05
C SER A 3 7.96 -9.07 -20.44
N TYR A 4 8.55 -8.40 -19.45
CA TYR A 4 9.38 -7.20 -19.63
C TYR A 4 10.83 -7.52 -19.29
N GLU A 5 11.78 -6.92 -20.01
CA GLU A 5 13.19 -7.03 -19.65
C GLU A 5 13.50 -6.22 -18.38
N ASN A 6 14.48 -6.68 -17.60
CA ASN A 6 14.86 -6.09 -16.32
C ASN A 6 15.25 -4.60 -16.38
N CYS A 7 15.74 -4.11 -17.53
CA CYS A 7 16.06 -2.69 -17.71
C CYS A 7 14.80 -1.81 -17.69
N HIS A 8 13.72 -2.24 -18.36
CA HIS A 8 12.44 -1.54 -18.40
C HIS A 8 11.80 -1.46 -17.01
N VAL A 9 11.86 -2.54 -16.23
CA VAL A 9 11.33 -2.58 -14.86
C VAL A 9 12.10 -1.63 -13.94
N LYS A 10 13.43 -1.60 -14.04
CA LYS A 10 14.26 -0.67 -13.25
C LYS A 10 13.97 0.78 -13.58
N ASP A 11 13.79 1.11 -14.85
CA ASP A 11 13.48 2.47 -15.27
C ASP A 11 12.05 2.88 -14.88
N LEU A 12 11.11 1.94 -14.87
CA LEU A 12 9.78 2.16 -14.30
C LEU A 12 9.86 2.48 -12.80
N HIS A 13 10.59 1.69 -12.01
CA HIS A 13 10.76 1.95 -10.57
C HIS A 13 11.38 3.33 -10.29
N LYS A 14 12.38 3.75 -11.07
CA LYS A 14 12.96 5.10 -10.94
C LYS A 14 11.93 6.20 -11.20
N ARG A 15 11.05 5.99 -12.18
CA ARG A 15 10.04 6.98 -12.59
C ARG A 15 8.83 6.98 -11.67
N LEU A 16 8.50 5.87 -11.02
CA LEU A 16 7.34 5.74 -10.13
C LEU A 16 7.37 6.79 -9.01
N ALA A 17 8.56 7.07 -8.47
CA ALA A 17 8.78 8.10 -7.45
C ALA A 17 8.42 9.53 -7.92
N SER A 18 8.41 9.78 -9.24
CA SER A 18 7.99 11.07 -9.82
C SER A 18 6.48 11.20 -9.99
N PHE A 19 5.70 10.12 -9.77
CA PHE A 19 4.25 10.08 -9.94
C PHE A 19 3.55 9.57 -8.67
N PRO A 20 3.56 10.36 -7.57
CA PRO A 20 2.99 9.94 -6.29
C PRO A 20 1.48 9.64 -6.36
N CYS A 21 0.76 10.19 -7.35
CA CYS A 21 -0.66 9.90 -7.57
C CYS A 21 -0.93 8.47 -8.07
N LEU A 22 0.07 7.76 -8.63
CA LEU A 22 -0.08 6.36 -9.06
C LEU A 22 0.12 5.37 -7.91
N LEU A 23 0.59 5.84 -6.75
CA LEU A 23 0.88 5.01 -5.58
C LEU A 23 -0.33 4.79 -4.68
N LYS A 24 -1.45 5.47 -4.98
CA LYS A 24 -2.69 5.35 -4.21
C LYS A 24 -3.82 4.85 -5.11
N PRO A 25 -4.70 3.98 -4.60
CA PRO A 25 -5.89 3.58 -5.33
C PRO A 25 -6.76 4.81 -5.63
N MET A 26 -7.42 4.82 -6.80
CA MET A 26 -8.38 5.88 -7.12
C MET A 26 -9.60 5.78 -6.20
N GLU A 27 -9.88 6.86 -5.47
CA GLU A 27 -11.10 6.95 -4.67
C GLU A 27 -12.36 6.81 -5.55
N ASN A 28 -13.34 6.06 -5.08
CA ASN A 28 -14.65 5.86 -5.73
C ASN A 28 -14.64 5.11 -7.07
N PHE A 29 -13.53 4.51 -7.47
CA PHE A 29 -13.48 3.64 -8.65
C PHE A 29 -13.79 2.19 -8.25
N LYS A 30 -15.05 1.78 -8.38
CA LYS A 30 -15.44 0.38 -8.21
C LYS A 30 -15.10 -0.41 -9.46
N ARG A 31 -14.15 -1.35 -9.36
CA ARG A 31 -13.87 -2.26 -10.46
C ARG A 31 -15.09 -3.14 -10.71
N HIS A 32 -15.55 -3.17 -11.95
CA HIS A 32 -16.73 -3.96 -12.35
C HIS A 32 -16.44 -5.47 -12.33
N TRP A 33 -15.18 -5.86 -12.42
CA TRP A 33 -14.74 -7.25 -12.45
C TRP A 33 -13.56 -7.45 -11.50
N GLY A 34 -13.86 -7.73 -10.23
CA GLY A 34 -12.85 -8.06 -9.24
C GLY A 34 -12.29 -9.47 -9.43
N VAL A 35 -10.97 -9.62 -9.35
CA VAL A 35 -10.28 -10.88 -9.58
C VAL A 35 -9.32 -11.15 -8.44
N CYS A 36 -9.63 -12.20 -7.68
CA CYS A 36 -8.74 -12.64 -6.61
C CYS A 36 -7.36 -13.01 -7.14
N GLY A 37 -6.34 -12.39 -6.54
CA GLY A 37 -4.93 -12.58 -6.84
C GLY A 37 -4.35 -11.50 -7.76
N ASP A 38 -5.08 -10.40 -7.99
CA ASP A 38 -4.60 -9.27 -8.78
C ASP A 38 -3.99 -8.14 -7.93
N GLY A 39 -4.02 -8.31 -6.60
CA GLY A 39 -3.37 -7.44 -5.62
C GLY A 39 -4.20 -6.23 -5.22
N VAL A 40 -5.49 -6.17 -5.58
CA VAL A 40 -6.39 -5.08 -5.21
C VAL A 40 -7.64 -5.66 -4.56
N VAL A 41 -7.95 -5.20 -3.34
CA VAL A 41 -9.10 -5.70 -2.58
C VAL A 41 -10.40 -5.18 -3.19
N ASP A 42 -11.19 -6.09 -3.78
CA ASP A 42 -12.53 -5.79 -4.30
C ASP A 42 -13.66 -6.03 -3.29
N GLU A 43 -14.89 -5.68 -3.65
CA GLU A 43 -16.07 -5.77 -2.77
C GLU A 43 -16.30 -7.16 -2.14
N ASN A 44 -15.88 -8.23 -2.83
CA ASN A 44 -16.09 -9.61 -2.38
C ASN A 44 -14.87 -10.20 -1.64
N GLU A 45 -13.86 -9.40 -1.38
CA GLU A 45 -12.57 -9.83 -0.85
C GLU A 45 -12.29 -9.18 0.50
N GLN A 46 -11.53 -9.87 1.35
CA GLN A 46 -11.06 -9.31 2.62
C GLN A 46 -9.61 -8.88 2.55
N CYS A 47 -8.88 -9.46 1.61
CA CYS A 47 -7.47 -9.22 1.35
C CYS A 47 -7.16 -9.75 -0.05
N ASP A 48 -6.18 -9.15 -0.70
CA ASP A 48 -5.57 -9.70 -1.90
C ASP A 48 -4.07 -9.38 -1.80
N CYS A 49 -3.22 -10.40 -1.98
CA CYS A 49 -1.77 -10.25 -1.89
C CYS A 49 -1.04 -10.43 -3.24
N GLY A 50 -1.77 -10.38 -4.35
CA GLY A 50 -1.24 -10.58 -5.70
C GLY A 50 -1.26 -12.04 -6.11
N PHE A 51 -0.38 -12.49 -7.00
CA PHE A 51 -0.29 -13.89 -7.44
C PHE A 51 0.72 -14.68 -6.59
N GLU A 52 0.69 -16.01 -6.69
CA GLU A 52 1.37 -16.96 -5.78
C GLU A 52 2.82 -16.57 -5.44
N GLU A 53 3.68 -16.40 -6.45
CA GLU A 53 5.09 -16.05 -6.23
C GLU A 53 5.25 -14.70 -5.52
N LEU A 54 4.44 -13.70 -5.88
CA LEU A 54 4.50 -12.36 -5.33
C LEU A 54 4.06 -12.32 -3.86
N CYS A 55 2.96 -12.99 -3.53
CA CYS A 55 2.40 -12.96 -2.20
C CYS A 55 3.35 -13.62 -1.19
N SER A 56 3.95 -14.75 -1.55
CA SER A 56 4.91 -15.45 -0.70
C SER A 56 6.24 -14.72 -0.55
N GLU A 57 6.71 -13.98 -1.56
CA GLU A 57 8.00 -13.29 -1.54
C GLU A 57 7.95 -11.86 -0.94
N ILE A 58 6.97 -11.05 -1.35
CA ILE A 58 6.92 -9.62 -0.99
C ILE A 58 6.34 -9.42 0.41
N THR A 59 5.42 -10.29 0.82
CA THR A 59 4.75 -10.12 2.09
C THR A 59 5.37 -11.06 3.12
N GLN A 60 5.89 -10.53 4.23
CA GLN A 60 6.03 -11.34 5.46
C GLN A 60 4.66 -11.85 5.98
N GLN A 61 3.59 -11.52 5.26
CA GLN A 61 2.18 -11.58 5.58
C GLN A 61 1.37 -12.46 4.61
N ASP A 62 2.00 -13.31 3.79
CA ASP A 62 1.33 -14.44 3.13
C ASP A 62 0.59 -15.28 4.20
N LYS A 63 1.10 -15.25 5.43
CA LYS A 63 0.44 -15.82 6.63
C LYS A 63 -0.96 -15.26 6.94
N CYS A 64 -1.31 -14.07 6.46
CA CYS A 64 -2.56 -13.38 6.78
C CYS A 64 -3.65 -13.62 5.73
N CYS A 65 -3.29 -13.63 4.44
CA CYS A 65 -4.24 -13.77 3.34
C CYS A 65 -4.15 -15.15 2.69
N ASN A 66 -5.29 -15.73 2.34
CA ASN A 66 -5.34 -16.93 1.51
C ASN A 66 -5.43 -16.53 0.04
N MET A 67 -4.32 -16.70 -0.67
CA MET A 67 -4.14 -16.46 -2.10
C MET A 67 -5.29 -16.94 -2.99
N ASN A 68 -5.81 -18.14 -2.75
CA ASN A 68 -6.79 -18.77 -3.63
C ASN A 68 -8.22 -18.30 -3.38
N THR A 69 -8.45 -17.59 -2.27
CA THR A 69 -9.81 -17.22 -1.82
C THR A 69 -9.98 -15.74 -1.51
N CYS A 70 -8.87 -14.99 -1.42
CA CYS A 70 -8.86 -13.58 -1.04
C CYS A 70 -9.61 -13.31 0.28
N ARG A 71 -9.47 -14.27 1.20
CA ARG A 71 -9.99 -14.25 2.56
C ARG A 71 -8.85 -14.33 3.56
N PHE A 72 -9.07 -13.80 4.76
CA PHE A 72 -8.11 -13.96 5.82
C PHE A 72 -7.97 -15.43 6.22
N LYS A 73 -6.73 -15.89 6.44
CA LYS A 73 -6.43 -17.25 6.90
C LYS A 73 -6.99 -17.53 8.31
N LYS A 74 -7.28 -16.49 9.10
CA LYS A 74 -7.92 -16.59 10.41
C LYS A 74 -8.91 -15.45 10.65
N ALA A 75 -9.92 -15.70 11.47
CA ALA A 75 -11.02 -14.76 11.72
C ALA A 75 -10.58 -13.51 12.49
N GLU A 76 -9.54 -13.58 13.32
CA GLU A 76 -9.04 -12.43 14.07
C GLU A 76 -8.19 -11.47 13.22
N TYR A 77 -7.78 -11.85 12.01
CA TYR A 77 -6.95 -10.99 11.17
C TYR A 77 -7.77 -9.84 10.59
N VAL A 78 -7.14 -8.67 10.49
CA VAL A 78 -7.78 -7.43 10.01
C VAL A 78 -7.02 -6.75 8.87
N CYS A 79 -5.82 -7.24 8.55
CA CYS A 79 -5.02 -6.75 7.43
C CYS A 79 -4.07 -7.83 6.92
N SER A 80 -3.64 -7.69 5.66
CA SER A 80 -2.65 -8.55 5.01
C SER A 80 -1.46 -7.79 4.42
N MET A 81 -1.63 -6.53 4.03
CA MET A 81 -0.62 -5.70 3.37
C MET A 81 -0.66 -4.27 3.92
N GLY A 82 0.31 -3.44 3.55
CA GLY A 82 0.39 -2.03 3.91
C GLY A 82 1.35 -1.75 5.07
N GLU A 83 1.89 -0.53 5.10
CA GLU A 83 2.92 -0.08 6.04
C GLU A 83 2.45 -0.12 7.51
N CYS A 84 1.14 0.02 7.73
CA CYS A 84 0.50 -0.04 9.04
C CYS A 84 -0.06 -1.43 9.38
N CYS A 85 0.32 -2.48 8.65
CA CYS A 85 -0.05 -3.86 8.97
C CYS A 85 1.14 -4.66 9.52
N LYS A 86 1.00 -5.20 10.73
CA LYS A 86 2.01 -6.11 11.31
C LYS A 86 1.34 -7.26 12.03
N ASN A 87 1.83 -8.48 11.80
CA ASN A 87 1.24 -9.69 12.38
C ASN A 87 -0.28 -9.78 12.16
N CYS A 88 -0.74 -9.39 10.96
CA CYS A 88 -2.15 -9.37 10.57
C CYS A 88 -3.06 -8.45 11.40
N LYS A 89 -2.48 -7.44 12.06
CA LYS A 89 -3.16 -6.43 12.88
C LYS A 89 -2.73 -5.01 12.49
N PHE A 90 -3.63 -4.05 12.65
CA PHE A 90 -3.31 -2.64 12.46
C PHE A 90 -2.34 -2.17 13.54
N LEU A 91 -1.34 -1.40 13.12
CA LEU A 91 -0.42 -0.69 13.99
C LEU A 91 -1.02 0.63 14.46
N SER A 92 -0.63 1.09 15.65
CA SER A 92 -1.09 2.34 16.24
C SER A 92 0.08 3.08 16.89
N GLY A 93 0.28 4.34 16.49
CA GLY A 93 1.40 5.18 16.94
C GLY A 93 2.75 4.83 16.33
N ASN A 94 2.80 3.84 15.43
CA ASN A 94 4.00 3.50 14.68
C ASN A 94 4.22 4.49 13.56
N LEU A 95 5.45 4.99 13.43
CA LEU A 95 5.88 5.79 12.28
C LEU A 95 5.86 4.93 11.02
N CYS A 96 5.09 5.35 10.02
CA CYS A 96 5.00 4.66 8.73
C CYS A 96 5.70 5.45 7.62
N ARG A 97 5.72 6.79 7.71
CA ARG A 97 6.53 7.64 6.84
C ARG A 97 7.25 8.71 7.65
N ASP A 98 8.54 8.88 7.40
CA ASP A 98 9.32 9.94 8.02
C ASP A 98 9.15 11.26 7.26
N ASN A 99 9.45 12.37 7.93
CA ASN A 99 9.45 13.68 7.28
C ASN A 99 10.70 13.84 6.39
N HIS A 100 10.52 14.58 5.29
CA HIS A 100 11.59 15.01 4.40
C HIS A 100 11.83 16.52 4.52
N GLY A 101 12.13 16.97 5.75
CA GLY A 101 12.47 18.36 6.07
C GLY A 101 11.39 19.10 6.84
N ASP A 102 11.67 20.36 7.19
CA ASP A 102 10.89 21.15 8.17
C ASP A 102 9.42 21.42 7.78
N CYS A 103 9.11 21.25 6.50
CA CYS A 103 7.79 21.45 5.90
C CYS A 103 6.89 20.22 5.94
N ASP A 104 7.50 19.06 6.10
CA ASP A 104 6.88 17.76 5.90
C ASP A 104 6.47 17.17 7.24
N ILE A 105 5.28 16.58 7.31
CA ILE A 105 4.75 16.00 8.55
C ILE A 105 5.08 14.52 8.55
N THR A 106 5.57 14.02 9.67
CA THR A 106 5.69 12.58 9.88
C THR A 106 4.31 11.94 10.05
N GLU A 107 3.99 10.90 9.27
CA GLU A 107 2.77 10.13 9.42
C GLU A 107 2.95 8.90 10.32
N VAL A 108 1.92 8.67 11.12
CA VAL A 108 1.86 7.58 12.08
C VAL A 108 0.58 6.78 11.87
N CYS A 109 0.69 5.47 12.02
CA CYS A 109 -0.44 4.57 11.94
C CYS A 109 -1.49 4.91 13.01
N ASN A 110 -2.75 4.98 12.61
CA ASN A 110 -3.86 5.37 13.49
C ASN A 110 -4.56 4.19 14.18
N GLY A 111 -4.20 2.95 13.85
CA GLY A 111 -4.82 1.75 14.38
C GLY A 111 -6.12 1.32 13.72
N THR A 112 -6.59 2.01 12.67
CA THR A 112 -7.87 1.74 12.03
C THR A 112 -7.76 1.24 10.58
N TYR A 113 -6.68 1.56 9.89
CA TYR A 113 -6.42 1.13 8.51
C TYR A 113 -4.99 0.59 8.37
N ASN A 114 -4.76 -0.18 7.30
CA ASN A 114 -3.47 -0.80 7.01
C ASN A 114 -2.52 0.09 6.19
N GLU A 115 -3.04 1.11 5.51
CA GLU A 115 -2.26 2.10 4.79
C GLU A 115 -1.76 3.18 5.74
N CYS A 116 -0.58 3.73 5.46
CA CYS A 116 -0.13 4.95 6.12
C CYS A 116 -1.07 6.10 5.74
N PRO A 117 -1.42 7.01 6.67
CA PRO A 117 -2.22 8.18 6.35
C PRO A 117 -1.65 8.97 5.19
N ASP A 118 -2.50 9.78 4.55
CA ASP A 118 -2.07 10.63 3.45
C ASP A 118 -0.89 11.52 3.86
N ASP A 119 0.11 11.61 2.99
CA ASP A 119 1.20 12.58 3.09
C ASP A 119 0.60 14.00 3.17
N VAL A 120 0.78 14.64 4.33
CA VAL A 120 0.29 16.00 4.57
C VAL A 120 1.46 16.95 4.77
N VAL A 121 1.63 17.88 3.84
CA VAL A 121 2.56 19.00 3.98
C VAL A 121 1.96 20.13 4.84
N ARG A 122 2.74 20.71 5.76
CA ARG A 122 2.30 21.91 6.53
C ARG A 122 2.29 23.14 5.64
N LYS A 123 1.14 23.43 5.01
CA LYS A 123 0.91 24.66 4.22
C LYS A 123 1.20 25.98 4.97
N LYS A 124 1.26 25.97 6.31
CA LYS A 124 1.53 27.17 7.13
C LYS A 124 2.99 27.41 7.51
N ILE A 125 3.88 26.42 7.39
CA ILE A 125 5.28 26.52 7.86
C ILE A 125 6.27 26.63 6.70
N CYS A 126 5.85 26.31 5.48
CA CYS A 126 6.71 26.50 4.32
C CYS A 126 6.80 27.99 3.96
N PRO A 127 8.00 28.61 4.01
CA PRO A 127 8.18 29.85 3.29
C PRO A 127 7.80 29.57 1.84
N GLN A 128 6.86 30.35 1.30
CA GLN A 128 6.62 30.33 -0.14
C GLN A 128 7.90 30.84 -0.79
N ASN A 129 8.82 29.93 -1.11
CA ASN A 129 9.95 30.23 -1.97
C ASN A 129 9.40 30.45 -3.38
N ASN A 130 8.92 31.67 -3.59
CA ASN A 130 8.95 32.38 -4.86
C ASN A 130 10.40 32.90 -4.96
N PRO A 131 11.23 32.48 -5.92
CA PRO A 131 10.95 32.45 -7.36
C PRO A 131 11.21 31.13 -8.10
#